data_AF-A0A1H3I4G1-F1
#
_entry.id   AF-A0A1H3I4G1-F1
#
_cell.length_a   1.000
_cell.length_b   1.000
_cell.length_c   1.000
_cell.angle_alpha   90.00
_cell.angle_beta   90.00
_cell.angle_gamma   90.00
#
_symmetry.space_group_name_H-M   'P 1'
#
loop_
_entity.id
_entity.type
_entity.pdbx_description
1 polymer ?
#
loop_
_entity_poly.entity_id
_entity_poly.type
_entity_poly.pdbx_seq_one_letter_code
_entity_poly.pdbx_strand_id
1 'polypeptide(L)'
;MITELELERVAAAIERAFRGPARQDWAHVERLRLQADLLDRLAAAQRHWSGSLSRRAELARDAAERLADELNQVTSAITAGDAVVEIRP
;
A
#
# COMPACT_ATOMS: atom_id res chain seq x y z
N MET A 1 -5.21 3.12 29.50
CA MET A 1 -3.87 3.28 28.89
C MET A 1 -3.72 2.11 27.93
N ILE A 2 -3.52 2.36 26.64
CA ILE A 2 -3.37 1.26 25.67
C ILE A 2 -1.95 0.69 25.82
N THR A 3 -1.86 -0.62 25.97
CA THR A 3 -0.61 -1.38 26.08
C THR A 3 0.00 -1.64 24.71
N GLU A 4 1.31 -1.92 24.66
CA GLU A 4 1.99 -2.31 23.43
C GLU A 4 1.36 -3.55 22.77
N LEU A 5 0.95 -4.53 23.59
CA LEU A 5 0.25 -5.72 23.11
C LEU A 5 -1.10 -5.40 22.46
N GLU A 6 -1.85 -4.43 22.99
CA GLU A 6 -3.11 -4.00 22.39
C GLU A 6 -2.88 -3.31 21.04
N LEU A 7 -1.82 -2.51 20.92
CA LEU A 7 -1.46 -1.87 19.66
C LEU A 7 -1.02 -2.91 18.61
N GLU A 8 -0.23 -3.90 19.00
CA GLU A 8 0.14 -5.01 18.11
C GLU A 8 -1.10 -5.81 17.64
N ARG A 9 -2.08 -6.02 18.51
CA ARG A 9 -3.37 -6.65 18.14
C ARG A 9 -4.17 -5.81 17.16
N VAL A 10 -4.21 -4.50 17.35
CA VAL A 10 -4.86 -3.57 16.41
C VAL A 10 -4.16 -3.58 15.06
N ALA A 11 -2.82 -3.55 15.04
CA ALA A 11 -2.04 -3.63 13.81
C ALA A 11 -2.30 -4.94 13.05
N ALA A 12 -2.32 -6.08 13.73
CA ALA A 12 -2.66 -7.36 13.13
C ALA A 12 -4.11 -7.42 12.61
N ALA A 13 -5.05 -6.77 13.31
CA ALA A 13 -6.43 -6.66 12.86
C ALA A 13 -6.56 -5.82 11.59
N ILE A 14 -5.84 -4.70 11.50
CA ILE A 14 -5.71 -3.87 10.29
C ILE A 14 -5.19 -4.75 9.14
N GLU A 15 -4.00 -5.34 9.26
CA GLU A 15 -3.43 -6.18 8.20
C GLU A 15 -4.35 -7.32 7.75
N ARG A 16 -5.08 -7.93 8.69
CA ARG A 16 -6.05 -8.96 8.36
C ARG A 16 -7.25 -8.41 7.59
N ALA A 17 -7.74 -7.22 7.92
CA ALA A 17 -8.84 -6.58 7.20
C ALA A 17 -8.48 -6.23 5.75
N PHE A 18 -7.21 -5.92 5.51
CA PHE A 18 -6.69 -5.62 4.17
C PHE A 18 -6.21 -6.87 3.41
N ARG A 19 -6.23 -8.05 4.05
CA ARG A 19 -5.90 -9.34 3.41
C ARG A 19 -7.04 -9.76 2.47
N GLY A 20 -7.00 -9.25 1.25
CA GLY A 20 -7.87 -9.67 0.15
C GLY A 20 -7.12 -10.46 -0.94
N PRO A 21 -7.82 -10.97 -1.96
CA PRO A 21 -7.15 -11.50 -3.14
C PRO A 21 -6.25 -10.44 -3.76
N ALA A 22 -5.00 -10.80 -4.06
CA ALA A 22 -4.02 -9.91 -4.67
C ALA A 22 -4.44 -9.62 -6.13
N ARG A 23 -5.18 -8.53 -6.32
CA ARG A 23 -5.53 -8.01 -7.64
C ARG A 23 -4.50 -6.96 -8.04
N GLN A 24 -3.99 -7.00 -9.26
CA GLN A 24 -3.14 -5.93 -9.77
C GLN A 24 -4.03 -4.83 -10.33
N ASP A 25 -4.59 -4.00 -9.45
CA ASP A 25 -5.45 -2.87 -9.81
C ASP A 25 -5.21 -1.66 -8.89
N TRP A 26 -5.68 -0.49 -9.33
CA TRP A 26 -5.57 0.74 -8.55
C TRP A 26 -6.32 0.67 -7.21
N ALA A 27 -7.38 -0.13 -7.11
CA ALA A 27 -8.08 -0.34 -5.84
C ALA A 27 -7.21 -1.09 -4.81
N HIS A 28 -6.29 -1.95 -5.25
CA HIS A 28 -5.29 -2.56 -4.38
C HIS A 28 -4.21 -1.56 -3.96
N VAL A 29 -3.74 -0.68 -4.86
CA VAL A 29 -2.83 0.41 -4.49
C VAL A 29 -3.42 1.28 -3.38
N GLU A 30 -4.66 1.74 -3.54
CA GLU A 30 -5.33 2.58 -2.54
C GLU A 30 -5.56 1.86 -1.20
N ARG A 31 -5.82 0.54 -1.25
CA ARG A 31 -5.90 -0.28 -0.03
C ARG A 31 -4.56 -0.34 0.71
N LEU A 32 -3.45 -0.53 0.00
CA LEU A 32 -2.11 -0.55 0.61
C LEU A 32 -1.72 0.82 1.19
N ARG A 33 -2.05 1.91 0.48
CA ARG A 33 -1.87 3.30 0.98
C ARG A 33 -2.66 3.56 2.27
N LEU A 34 -3.93 3.14 2.30
CA LEU A 34 -4.77 3.27 3.49
C LEU A 34 -4.24 2.41 4.66
N GLN A 35 -3.79 1.18 4.38
CA GLN A 35 -3.17 0.34 5.40
C GLN A 35 -1.94 1.01 6.02
N ALA A 36 -1.06 1.61 5.19
CA ALA A 36 0.11 2.33 5.68
C ALA A 36 -0.25 3.53 6.56
N ASP A 37 -1.20 4.38 6.12
CA ASP A 37 -1.66 5.54 6.91
C ASP A 37 -2.22 5.12 8.27
N LEU A 38 -3.00 4.04 8.32
CA LEU A 38 -3.54 3.53 9.59
C LEU A 38 -2.44 3.01 10.52
N LEU A 39 -1.42 2.32 9.99
CA LEU A 39 -0.28 1.84 10.78
C LEU A 39 0.58 2.99 11.28
N ASP A 40 0.77 4.05 10.49
CA ASP A 40 1.47 5.27 10.92
C ASP A 40 0.75 5.98 12.05
N ARG A 41 -0.58 6.13 11.95
CA ARG A 41 -1.38 6.74 13.02
C ARG A 41 -1.31 5.91 14.30
N LEU A 42 -1.26 4.58 14.17
CA LEU A 42 -1.10 3.67 15.30
C LEU A 42 0.30 3.78 15.94
N ALA A 43 1.34 3.90 15.11
CA ALA A 43 2.71 4.17 15.56
C ALA A 43 2.80 5.51 16.30
N ALA A 44 2.19 6.57 15.76
CA ALA A 44 2.16 7.89 16.39
C ALA A 44 1.41 7.91 17.73
N ALA A 45 0.47 6.99 17.93
CA ALA A 45 -0.23 6.83 19.21
C ALA A 45 0.64 6.16 20.29
N GLN A 46 1.74 5.48 19.92
CA GLN A 46 2.72 4.97 20.88
C GLN A 46 3.56 6.13 21.43
N ARG A 47 3.38 6.44 22.73
CA ARG A 47 4.19 7.47 23.43
C ARG A 47 5.66 7.07 23.58
N HIS A 48 6.00 5.80 23.34
CA HIS A 48 7.34 5.26 23.36
C HIS A 48 7.71 4.77 21.96
N TRP A 49 8.93 5.10 21.53
CA TRP A 49 9.47 4.77 20.21
C TRP A 49 9.61 3.24 20.02
N SER A 50 8.53 2.57 19.61
CA SER A 50 8.57 1.21 19.12
C SER A 50 8.54 1.25 17.60
N GLY A 51 9.68 0.92 16.98
CA GLY A 51 9.87 1.01 15.53
C GLY A 51 9.16 -0.09 14.72
N SER A 52 8.50 -1.06 15.38
CA SER A 52 7.84 -2.19 14.70
C SER A 52 6.70 -1.70 13.81
N LEU A 53 5.85 -0.82 14.32
CA LEU A 53 4.69 -0.31 13.60
C LEU A 53 5.09 0.61 12.44
N SER A 54 6.06 1.50 12.65
CA SER A 54 6.60 2.36 11.59
C SER A 54 7.20 1.55 10.44
N ARG A 55 7.94 0.46 10.75
CA ARG A 55 8.48 -0.44 9.73
C ARG A 55 7.39 -1.17 8.95
N ARG A 56 6.29 -1.55 9.60
CA ARG A 56 5.14 -2.19 8.92
C ARG A 56 4.41 -1.20 8.02
N ALA A 57 4.26 0.04 8.45
CA ALA A 57 3.71 1.11 7.62
C ALA A 57 4.57 1.34 6.38
N GLU A 58 5.89 1.41 6.54
CA GLU A 58 6.87 1.50 5.44
C GLU A 58 6.72 0.37 4.42
N LEU A 59 6.70 -0.89 4.88
CA LEU A 59 6.51 -2.04 3.98
C LEU A 59 5.19 -1.97 3.18
N ALA A 60 4.12 -1.45 3.79
CA ALA A 60 2.85 -1.25 3.10
C ALA A 60 2.92 -0.12 2.04
N ARG A 61 3.65 0.98 2.33
CA ARG A 61 3.90 2.05 1.34
C ARG A 61 4.74 1.54 0.18
N ASP A 62 5.85 0.85 0.45
CA ASP A 62 6.73 0.28 -0.58
C ASP A 62 5.98 -0.72 -1.49
N ALA A 63 5.05 -1.49 -0.93
CA ALA A 63 4.19 -2.38 -1.71
C ALA A 63 3.22 -1.59 -2.59
N ALA A 64 2.65 -0.50 -2.08
CA ALA A 64 1.76 0.37 -2.85
C ALA A 64 2.49 1.05 -4.01
N GLU A 65 3.69 1.57 -3.75
CA GLU A 65 4.52 2.25 -4.76
C GLU A 65 4.94 1.30 -5.87
N ARG A 66 5.46 0.11 -5.53
CA ARG A 66 5.80 -0.90 -6.53
C ARG A 66 4.61 -1.29 -7.41
N LEU A 67 3.44 -1.51 -6.82
CA LEU A 67 2.25 -1.85 -7.59
C LEU A 67 1.78 -0.68 -8.48
N ALA A 68 1.85 0.55 -7.99
CA ALA A 68 1.52 1.73 -8.78
C ALA A 68 2.46 1.88 -9.98
N ASP A 69 3.76 1.65 -9.78
CA ASP A 69 4.76 1.68 -10.86
C ASP A 69 4.50 0.59 -11.91
N GLU A 70 4.18 -0.63 -11.48
CA GLU A 70 3.80 -1.72 -12.37
C GLU A 70 2.57 -1.36 -13.23
N LEU A 71 1.53 -0.79 -12.61
CA LEU A 71 0.31 -0.36 -13.31
C LEU A 71 0.55 0.80 -14.29
N ASN A 72 1.41 1.75 -13.90
CA ASN A 72 1.81 2.86 -14.76
C ASN A 72 2.58 2.36 -15.99
N GLN A 73 3.48 1.38 -15.81
CA GLN A 73 4.23 0.78 -16.91
C GLN A 73 3.30 0.04 -17.90
N VAL A 74 2.33 -0.74 -17.40
CA VAL A 74 1.34 -1.43 -18.26
C VAL A 74 0.52 -0.42 -19.05
N THR A 75 0.01 0.63 -18.39
CA THR A 75 -0.81 1.67 -19.05
C THR A 75 -0.01 2.43 -20.12
N SER A 76 1.25 2.75 -19.82
CA SER A 76 2.15 3.43 -20.75
C SER A 76 2.48 2.55 -21.96
N ALA A 77 2.68 1.24 -21.75
CA ALA A 77 2.94 0.29 -22.83
C ALA A 77 1.73 0.14 -23.78
N ILE A 78 0.51 0.10 -23.25
CA ILE A 78 -0.72 0.05 -24.05
C ILE A 78 -0.86 1.33 -24.89
N THR A 79 -0.66 2.49 -24.26
CA THR A 79 -0.78 3.79 -24.94
C THR A 79 0.27 3.98 -26.04
N ALA A 80 1.51 3.51 -25.81
CA ALA A 80 2.57 3.53 -26.82
C ALA A 80 2.29 2.56 -27.98
N GLY A 81 1.65 1.42 -27.73
CA GLY A 81 1.27 0.46 -28.76
C GLY A 81 0.19 0.99 -29.71
N ASP A 82 -0.84 1.68 -29.18
CA ASP A 82 -1.90 2.29 -29.98
C ASP A 82 -1.38 3.48 -30.82
N ALA A 83 -0.48 4.29 -30.27
CA ALA A 83 0.11 5.43 -31.00
C ALA A 83 0.95 5.00 -32.23
N VAL A 84 1.47 3.78 -32.25
CA VAL A 84 2.24 3.24 -33.40
C VAL A 84 1.33 2.80 -34.55
N VAL A 85 0.04 2.55 -34.31
CA VAL A 85 -0.92 2.10 -35.33
C VAL A 85 -1.48 3.26 -36.16
N GLU A 86 -1.35 4.51 -35.69
CA GLU A 86 -2.03 5.68 -36.29
C GLU A 86 -1.20 6.49 -37.31
N ILE A 87 -0.04 6.01 -37.78
CA ILE A 87 0.75 6.70 -38.81
C ILE A 87 0.83 5.89 -40.11
N ARG A 88 -0.17 6.06 -40.98
CA ARG A 88 -0.02 5.88 -42.44
C ARG A 88 -0.91 6.84 -43.23
N PRO A 89 -0.34 7.86 -43.91
CA PRO A 89 -0.80 8.26 -45.24
C PRO A 89 -0.23 7.33 -46.33
#